data_AF-A0AAE1ILS8-F1
#
_entry.id   AF-A0AAE1ILS8-F1
#
_cell.length_a   1.000
_cell.length_b   1.000
_cell.length_c   1.000
_cell.angle_alpha   90.00
_cell.angle_beta   90.00
_cell.angle_gamma   90.00
#
_symmetry.space_group_name_H-M   'P 1'
#
loop_
_entity.id
_entity.type
_entity.pdbx_description
1 polymer ?
#
loop_
_entity_poly.entity_id
_entity_poly.type
_entity_poly.pdbx_seq_one_letter_code
_entity_poly.pdbx_strand_id
1 'polypeptide(L)' 'MEGVDYLAPERNNAQFDVDEMKIIWAGSREALEVSDRIARLVASDPVLLLMERGELVWLWRLMD' A
#
# COMPACT_ATOMS: atom_id res chain seq x y z
N MET A 1 -18.71 0.22 4.28
CA MET A 1 -18.37 1.64 4.43
C MET A 1 -18.09 2.14 3.03
N GLU A 2 -18.93 3.02 2.50
CA GLU A 2 -18.81 3.50 1.11
C GLU A 2 -17.41 4.09 0.88
N GLY A 3 -16.81 3.84 -0.29
CA GLY A 3 -15.50 4.34 -0.71
C GLY A 3 -15.47 5.84 -0.99
N VAL A 4 -16.12 6.63 -0.14
CA VAL A 4 -16.15 8.09 -0.19
C VAL A 4 -14.78 8.60 0.24
N ASP A 5 -14.09 9.32 -0.66
CA ASP A 5 -12.83 9.98 -0.34
C ASP A 5 -13.11 11.29 0.41
N TYR A 6 -13.17 11.20 1.74
CA TYR A 6 -13.35 12.36 2.61
C TYR A 6 -12.17 13.35 2.54
N LEU A 7 -11.02 12.95 1.99
CA LEU A 7 -9.83 13.79 1.87
C LEU A 7 -9.66 14.40 0.46
N ALA A 8 -10.67 14.24 -0.40
CA ALA A 8 -10.67 14.87 -1.73
C ALA A 8 -10.48 16.40 -1.66
N PRO A 9 -11.11 17.15 -0.72
CA PRO A 9 -10.88 18.60 -0.59
C PRO A 9 -9.40 18.94 -0.36
N GLU A 10 -8.70 18.16 0.47
CA GLU A 10 -7.31 18.35 0.81
C GLU A 10 -6.39 18.01 -0.38
N ARG A 11 -6.68 16.91 -1.09
CA ARG A 11 -5.92 16.52 -2.29
C ARG A 11 -6.04 17.57 -3.41
N ASN A 12 -7.21 18.19 -3.55
CA ASN A 12 -7.46 19.23 -4.55
C ASN A 12 -6.65 20.53 -4.33
N ASN A 13 -6.08 20.72 -3.13
CA ASN A 13 -5.22 21.87 -2.86
C ASN A 13 -3.78 21.68 -3.38
N ALA A 14 -3.44 20.51 -3.91
CA ALA A 14 -2.10 20.25 -4.45
C ALA A 14 -1.79 21.18 -5.63
N GLN A 15 -0.69 21.93 -5.53
CA GLN A 15 -0.19 22.80 -6.59
C GLN A 15 0.82 22.10 -7.51
N PHE A 16 0.92 20.78 -7.42
CA PHE A 16 1.81 19.94 -8.20
C PHE A 16 1.08 18.65 -8.58
N ASP A 17 1.56 18.00 -9.63
CA ASP A 17 1.06 16.68 -10.03
C ASP A 17 1.60 15.61 -9.07
N VAL A 18 0.69 15.04 -8.28
CA VAL A 18 1.03 14.01 -7.28
C VAL A 18 1.52 12.72 -7.96
N ASP A 19 1.06 12.40 -9.17
CA ASP A 19 1.49 11.19 -9.87
C ASP A 19 2.92 11.32 -10.43
N GLU A 20 3.29 12.50 -10.95
CA GLU A 20 4.69 12.79 -11.29
C GLU A 20 5.59 12.79 -10.04
N MET A 21 5.09 13.32 -8.91
CA MET A 21 5.84 13.31 -7.66
C MET A 21 6.15 11.89 -7.15
N LYS A 22 5.24 10.92 -7.35
CA LYS A 22 5.50 9.52 -6.98
C LYS A 22 6.68 8.93 -7.76
N ILE A 23 6.86 9.33 -9.02
CA ILE A 23 7.99 8.88 -9.84
C ILE A 23 9.30 9.43 -9.28
N ILE A 24 9.32 10.72 -8.94
CA ILE A 24 10.49 11.38 -8.32
C ILE A 24 10.83 10.70 -7.00
N TRP A 25 9.83 10.41 -6.17
CA TRP A 25 10.01 9.72 -4.89
C TRP A 25 10.57 8.30 -5.04
N ALA A 26 10.05 7.53 -6.00
CA ALA A 26 10.52 6.19 -6.29
C ALA A 26 11.91 6.16 -6.95
N GLY A 27 12.38 7.31 -7.46
CA GLY A 27 13.67 7.46 -8.16
C GLY A 27 13.62 7.06 -9.64
N SER A 28 12.62 6.31 -10.08
CA SER A 28 12.33 6.03 -11.50
C SER A 28 10.89 5.54 -11.69
N ARG A 29 10.40 5.57 -12.93
CA ARG A 29 9.07 5.02 -13.27
C ARG A 29 9.05 3.49 -13.10
N GLU A 30 10.11 2.79 -13.50
CA GLU A 30 10.23 1.34 -13.32
C GLU A 30 10.17 0.95 -11.83
N ALA A 31 10.87 1.68 -10.97
CA ALA A 31 10.85 1.43 -9.53
C ALA A 31 9.45 1.64 -8.93
N LEU A 32 8.73 2.68 -9.37
CA LEU A 32 7.35 2.92 -8.97
C LEU A 32 6.43 1.77 -9.40
N GLU A 33 6.50 1.35 -10.66
CA GLU A 33 5.64 0.28 -11.21
C GLU A 33 5.85 -1.06 -10.52
N VAL A 34 7.13 -1.44 -10.28
CA VAL A 34 7.47 -2.68 -9.57
C VAL A 34 6.96 -2.61 -8.13
N SER A 35 7.26 -1.52 -7.41
CA SER A 35 6.86 -1.35 -6.02
C SER A 35 5.33 -1.39 -5.86
N ASP A 36 4.61 -0.64 -6.70
CA ASP A 36 3.16 -0.54 -6.67
C ASP A 36 2.46 -1.87 -7.01
N ARG A 37 3.03 -2.65 -7.95
CA ARG A 37 2.54 -4.00 -8.26
C ARG A 37 2.73 -4.98 -7.10
N ILE A 38 3.90 -4.96 -6.44
CA ILE A 38 4.16 -5.83 -5.29
C ILE A 38 3.31 -5.41 -4.09
N ALA A 39 3.15 -4.11 -3.83
CA ALA A 39 2.30 -3.60 -2.76
C ALA A 39 0.84 -4.09 -2.92
N ARG A 40 0.29 -4.02 -4.14
CA ARG A 40 -1.04 -4.57 -4.44
C ARG A 40 -1.12 -6.08 -4.22
N LEU A 41 -0.10 -6.83 -4.63
CA LEU A 41 -0.05 -8.28 -4.43
C LEU A 41 -0.10 -8.62 -2.94
N VAL A 42 0.77 -8.01 -2.14
CA VAL A 42 0.84 -8.20 -0.67
C VAL A 42 -0.49 -7.82 -0.01
N ALA A 43 -1.08 -6.68 -0.38
CA ALA A 43 -2.34 -6.22 0.18
C ALA A 43 -3.55 -7.09 -0.24
N SER A 44 -3.43 -7.84 -1.33
CA SER A 44 -4.49 -8.74 -1.81
C SER A 44 -4.43 -10.14 -1.18
N ASP A 45 -3.28 -10.54 -0.62
CA ASP A 45 -3.08 -11.85 -0.01
C ASP A 45 -3.27 -11.78 1.53
N PRO A 46 -4.31 -12.43 2.08
CA PRO A 46 -4.58 -12.44 3.52
C PRO A 46 -3.43 -12.98 4.37
N VAL A 47 -2.63 -13.92 3.86
CA VAL A 47 -1.51 -14.52 4.61
C VAL A 47 -0.38 -13.52 4.77
N LEU A 48 -0.07 -12.76 3.71
CA LEU A 48 0.97 -11.74 3.74
C LEU A 48 0.55 -10.52 4.57
N LEU A 49 -0.74 -10.17 4.55
CA LEU A 49 -1.30 -9.16 5.44
C LEU A 49 -1.16 -9.52 6.93
N LEU A 50 -1.32 -10.79 7.29
CA LEU A 50 -1.17 -11.28 8.67
C LEU A 50 0.31 -11.38 9.08
N MET A 51 1.21 -11.66 8.13
CA MET A 51 2.67 -11.63 8.37
C MET A 51 3.15 -10.25 8.80
N GLU A 52 2.68 -9.18 8.15
CA GLU A 52 2.97 -7.81 8.56
C GLU A 52 2.47 -7.49 9.98
N ARG A 53 1.34 -8.08 10.40
CA ARG A 53 0.78 -7.84 11.74
C ARG A 53 1.40 -8.70 12.86
N GLY A 54 2.34 -9.60 12.54
CA GLY A 54 3.02 -10.44 13.55
C GLY A 54 2.12 -11.51 14.20
N GLU A 55 0.92 -11.76 13.67
CA GLU A 55 -0.09 -12.63 14.29
C GLU A 55 0.12 -14.13 13.99
N LEU A 56 0.91 -14.48 12.96
CA LEU A 56 1.15 -15.88 12.58
C LEU A 56 2.03 -16.66 13.58
N VAL A 57 2.81 -15.99 14.42
CA VAL A 57 3.57 -16.64 15.51
C VAL A 57 2.61 -17.30 16.51
N TRP A 58 1.45 -16.69 16.76
CA TRP A 58 0.43 -17.23 17.66
C TRP A 58 -0.34 -18.40 17.05
N LEU A 59 -0.58 -18.37 15.73
CA LEU A 59 -1.26 -19.45 15.03
C LEU A 59 -0.40 -20.72 14.98
N TRP A 60 0.92 -20.56 14.73
CA TRP A 60 1.88 -21.66 14.79
C TRP A 60 1.99 -22.27 16.18
N ARG A 61 1.97 -21.43 17.24
CA ARG A 61 2.05 -21.89 18.64
C ARG A 61 0.77 -22.52 19.18
N LEU A 62 -0.36 -22.40 18.46
CA LEU A 62 -1.64 -23.04 18.79
C LEU A 62 -1.83 -24.38 18.03
N MET A 63 -1.07 -24.59 16.95
CA MET A 63 -1.08 -25.82 16.15
C MET A 63 0.03 -26.82 16.53
N ASP A 64 0.93 -26.43 17.44
CA ASP A 64 1.84 -27.31 18.23
C ASP A 64 1.23 -27.56 19.62
#